data_AF-A0A2G4GD14-F1
#
_entry.id   AF-A0A2G4GD14-F1
#
_cell.length_a   1.000
_cell.length_b   1.000
_cell.length_c   1.000
_cell.angle_alpha   90.00
_cell.angle_beta   90.00
_cell.angle_gamma   90.00
#
_symmetry.space_group_name_H-M   'P 1'
#
loop_
_entity.id
_entity.type
_entity.pdbx_description
1 polymer ?
#
loop_
_entity_poly.entity_id
_entity_poly.type
_entity_poly.pdbx_seq_one_letter_code
_entity_poly.pdbx_strand_id
1 'polypeptide(L)'
;MSLIFAQLRAGVTTSSADETQALATEFAAALPPDATLALHGDLGVGKTTFVQGLARGFGILEQVTSPTFTIFTLHRGTRTLVHLDAYRLDRAAQLDSLMLEDFLTPPYCLAVEWPENIA
;
A
#
# COMPACT_ATOMS: atom_id res chain seq x y z
N MET A 1 12.87 -17.70 -1.31
CA MET A 1 12.36 -16.39 -1.79
C MET A 1 11.12 -16.68 -2.60
N SER A 2 9.95 -16.11 -2.27
CA SER A 2 8.71 -16.42 -2.99
C SER A 2 8.84 -16.03 -4.48
N LEU A 3 8.25 -16.84 -5.37
CA LEU A 3 8.28 -16.67 -6.83
C LEU A 3 7.86 -15.25 -7.25
N ILE A 4 6.84 -14.71 -6.57
CA ILE A 4 6.30 -13.37 -6.82
C ILE A 4 7.32 -12.25 -6.61
N PHE A 5 8.22 -12.35 -5.61
CA PHE A 5 9.27 -11.34 -5.41
C PHE A 5 10.30 -11.36 -6.53
N ALA A 6 10.64 -12.54 -7.04
CA ALA A 6 11.56 -12.66 -8.17
C ALA A 6 10.95 -12.06 -9.44
N GLN A 7 9.66 -12.34 -9.67
CA GLN A 7 8.91 -11.79 -10.79
C GLN A 7 8.82 -10.26 -10.71
N LEU A 8 8.42 -9.70 -9.57
CA LEU A 8 8.33 -8.24 -9.38
C LEU A 8 9.68 -7.54 -9.55
N ARG A 9 10.79 -8.15 -9.10
CA ARG A 9 12.15 -7.61 -9.31
C ARG A 9 12.60 -7.64 -10.76
N ALA A 10 12.17 -8.64 -11.53
CA ALA A 10 12.45 -8.72 -12.96
C ALA A 10 11.66 -7.70 -13.79
N GLY A 11 10.55 -7.19 -13.22
CA GLY A 11 9.60 -6.31 -13.89
C GLY A 11 8.40 -7.09 -14.43
N VAL A 12 7.21 -6.50 -14.27
CA VAL A 12 5.93 -7.06 -14.71
C VAL A 12 5.13 -5.99 -15.41
N THR A 13 4.46 -6.37 -16.51
CA THR A 13 3.50 -5.53 -17.20
C THR A 13 2.11 -6.10 -16.98
N THR A 14 1.19 -5.25 -16.51
CA THR A 14 -0.25 -5.56 -16.43
C THR A 14 -1.00 -4.72 -17.44
N SER A 15 -1.99 -5.31 -18.12
CA SER A 15 -2.74 -4.66 -19.21
C SER A 15 -4.10 -4.12 -18.77
N SER A 16 -4.47 -4.33 -17.50
CA SER A 16 -5.74 -3.89 -16.93
C SER A 16 -5.65 -3.64 -15.42
N ALA A 17 -6.60 -2.89 -14.87
CA ALA A 17 -6.72 -2.69 -13.44
C ALA A 17 -6.94 -4.00 -12.67
N ASP A 18 -7.72 -4.92 -13.26
CA ASP A 18 -7.98 -6.23 -12.68
C ASP A 18 -6.70 -7.09 -12.59
N GLU A 19 -5.84 -7.04 -13.60
CA GLU A 19 -4.53 -7.71 -13.57
C GLU A 19 -3.61 -7.10 -12.50
N THR A 20 -3.57 -5.77 -12.37
CA THR A 20 -2.82 -5.09 -11.30
C THR A 20 -3.32 -5.51 -9.93
N GLN A 21 -4.65 -5.56 -9.73
CA GLN A 21 -5.25 -5.99 -8.47
C GLN A 21 -4.97 -7.46 -8.18
N ALA A 22 -5.03 -8.34 -9.18
CA ALA A 22 -4.73 -9.76 -9.03
C ALA A 22 -3.26 -9.98 -8.62
N LEU A 23 -2.33 -9.28 -9.28
CA LEU A 23 -0.90 -9.32 -8.94
C LEU A 23 -0.66 -8.87 -7.49
N ALA A 24 -1.29 -7.76 -7.06
CA ALA A 24 -1.18 -7.27 -5.70
C ALA A 24 -1.83 -8.21 -4.66
N THR A 25 -2.90 -8.90 -5.03
CA THR A 25 -3.57 -9.90 -4.18
C THR A 25 -2.64 -11.10 -3.93
N GLU A 26 -2.00 -11.62 -4.98
CA GLU A 26 -1.00 -12.69 -4.84
C GLU A 26 0.20 -12.23 -4.01
N PHE A 27 0.67 -11.01 -4.27
CA PHE A 27 1.78 -10.42 -3.54
C PHE A 27 1.50 -10.28 -2.04
N ALA A 28 0.28 -9.89 -1.67
CA ALA A 28 -0.13 -9.72 -0.27
C ALA A 28 0.08 -10.98 0.58
N ALA A 29 -0.17 -12.17 0.01
CA ALA A 29 0.02 -13.44 0.70
C ALA A 29 1.51 -13.79 0.94
N ALA A 30 2.43 -13.21 0.17
CA ALA A 30 3.85 -13.42 0.30
C ALA A 30 4.55 -12.39 1.22
N LEU A 31 3.85 -11.33 1.62
CA LEU A 31 4.43 -10.26 2.43
C LEU A 31 4.81 -10.75 3.84
N PRO A 32 5.99 -10.38 4.34
CA PRO A 32 6.33 -10.54 5.76
C PRO A 32 5.31 -9.83 6.67
N PRO A 33 5.08 -10.32 7.91
CA PRO A 33 4.14 -9.73 8.85
C PRO A 33 4.40 -8.25 9.20
N ASP A 34 5.65 -7.81 9.09
CA ASP A 34 6.20 -6.49 9.41
C ASP A 34 6.47 -5.62 8.17
N ALA A 35 5.86 -5.97 7.03
CA ALA A 35 6.11 -5.27 5.77
C ALA A 35 5.50 -3.85 5.73
N THR A 36 6.30 -2.92 5.20
CA THR A 36 5.87 -1.60 4.71
C THR A 36 6.12 -1.51 3.21
N LEU A 37 5.19 -0.91 2.47
CA LEU A 37 5.26 -0.75 1.02
C LEU A 37 5.33 0.74 0.66
N ALA A 38 6.36 1.10 -0.10
CA ALA A 38 6.49 2.40 -0.73
C ALA A 38 6.08 2.29 -2.21
N LEU A 39 5.07 3.05 -2.62
CA LEU A 39 4.47 3.01 -3.96
C LEU A 39 4.81 4.30 -4.71
N HIS A 40 5.71 4.19 -5.67
CA HIS A 40 6.16 5.29 -6.51
C HIS A 40 5.48 5.28 -7.89
N GLY A 41 5.40 6.45 -8.51
CA GLY A 41 4.96 6.63 -9.89
C GLY A 41 3.98 7.79 -10.04
N ASP A 42 3.72 8.18 -11.29
CA ASP A 42 2.93 9.37 -11.61
C ASP A 42 1.45 9.28 -11.20
N LEU A 43 0.75 10.41 -11.27
CA LEU A 43 -0.69 10.47 -11.04
C LEU A 43 -1.43 9.59 -12.06
N GLY A 44 -2.34 8.74 -11.57
CA GLY A 44 -3.15 7.87 -12.42
C GLY A 44 -2.44 6.59 -12.91
N VAL A 45 -1.19 6.32 -12.52
CA VAL A 45 -0.45 5.11 -12.95
C VAL A 45 -0.98 3.80 -12.32
N GLY A 46 -1.88 3.90 -11.33
CA GLY A 46 -2.51 2.72 -10.70
C GLY A 46 -2.02 2.36 -9.30
N LYS A 47 -1.34 3.27 -8.59
CA LYS A 47 -0.92 3.07 -7.19
C LYS A 47 -2.08 2.62 -6.28
N THR A 48 -3.17 3.38 -6.24
CA THR A 48 -4.38 3.00 -5.48
C THR A 48 -5.00 1.69 -5.98
N THR A 49 -4.96 1.40 -7.28
CA THR A 49 -5.42 0.12 -7.85
C THR A 49 -4.62 -1.05 -7.28
N PHE A 50 -3.30 -0.89 -7.12
CA PHE A 50 -2.45 -1.88 -6.49
C PHE A 50 -2.81 -2.06 -5.00
N VAL A 51 -3.02 -0.96 -4.27
CA VAL A 51 -3.45 -1.01 -2.85
C VAL A 51 -4.79 -1.74 -2.68
N GLN A 52 -5.74 -1.55 -3.59
CA GLN A 52 -7.02 -2.28 -3.58
C GLN A 52 -6.82 -3.80 -3.72
N GLY A 53 -5.90 -4.23 -4.58
CA GLY A 53 -5.54 -5.65 -4.69
C GLY A 53 -4.87 -6.18 -3.41
N LEU A 54 -3.99 -5.39 -2.79
CA LEU A 54 -3.43 -5.72 -1.48
C LEU A 54 -4.52 -5.93 -0.43
N ALA A 55 -5.50 -5.02 -0.39
CA ALA A 55 -6.62 -5.09 0.54
C ALA A 55 -7.41 -6.39 0.37
N ARG A 56 -7.70 -6.78 -0.89
CA ARG A 56 -8.34 -8.07 -1.21
C ARG A 56 -7.53 -9.26 -0.70
N GLY A 57 -6.20 -9.23 -0.89
CA GLY A 57 -5.31 -10.28 -0.39
C GLY A 57 -5.30 -10.41 1.14
N PHE A 58 -5.58 -9.33 1.85
CA PHE A 58 -5.77 -9.35 3.32
C PHE A 58 -7.21 -9.69 3.75
N GLY A 59 -8.12 -9.95 2.81
CA GLY A 59 -9.53 -10.26 3.11
C GLY A 59 -10.36 -9.03 3.48
N ILE A 60 -9.93 -7.82 3.12
CA ILE A 60 -10.67 -6.58 3.31
C ILE A 60 -11.73 -6.48 2.20
N LEU A 61 -13.00 -6.49 2.59
CA LEU A 61 -14.15 -6.49 1.66
C LEU A 61 -14.76 -5.10 1.42
N GLU A 62 -14.43 -4.13 2.27
CA GLU A 62 -14.90 -2.76 2.11
C GLU A 62 -14.17 -2.04 0.97
N GLN A 63 -14.76 -0.94 0.52
CA GLN A 63 -14.18 -0.14 -0.55
C GLN A 63 -12.94 0.61 -0.04
N VAL A 64 -11.81 0.40 -0.73
CA VAL A 64 -10.57 1.15 -0.51
C VAL A 64 -10.42 2.21 -1.59
N THR A 65 -10.33 3.46 -1.16
CA THR A 65 -10.15 4.65 -2.02
C THR A 65 -8.89 5.40 -1.59
N SER A 66 -8.31 6.21 -2.49
CA SER A 66 -7.24 7.13 -2.08
C SER A 66 -7.75 8.01 -0.94
N PRO A 67 -6.99 8.10 0.17
CA PRO A 67 -7.34 8.93 1.31
C PRO A 67 -7.02 10.40 0.97
N THR A 68 -7.66 10.96 -0.06
CA THR A 68 -7.32 12.28 -0.62
C THR A 68 -7.56 13.45 0.36
N PHE A 69 -8.42 13.25 1.37
CA PHE A 69 -8.80 14.25 2.36
C PHE A 69 -8.52 13.84 3.82
N THR A 70 -8.18 12.58 4.05
CA THR A 70 -7.80 12.01 5.35
C THR A 70 -6.35 11.60 5.21
N ILE A 71 -5.43 11.99 6.09
CA ILE A 71 -4.00 11.74 5.84
C ILE A 71 -3.70 10.25 5.58
N PHE A 72 -4.35 9.35 6.32
CA PHE A 72 -4.38 7.92 6.03
C PHE A 72 -5.72 7.31 6.42
N THR A 73 -6.00 6.10 5.94
CA THR A 73 -7.14 5.27 6.35
C THR A 73 -6.66 3.92 6.88
N LEU A 74 -7.45 3.32 7.78
CA LEU A 74 -7.22 1.95 8.23
C LEU A 74 -8.33 1.05 7.74
N HIS A 75 -7.95 -0.11 7.21
CA HIS A 75 -8.86 -1.13 6.73
C HIS A 75 -8.53 -2.46 7.41
N ARG A 76 -9.51 -3.05 8.09
CA ARG A 76 -9.29 -4.25 8.93
C ARG A 76 -9.53 -5.53 8.14
N GLY A 77 -8.54 -6.40 8.11
CA GLY A 77 -8.61 -7.75 7.58
C GLY A 77 -7.78 -8.73 8.41
N THR A 78 -7.27 -9.78 7.77
CA THR A 78 -6.25 -10.68 8.36
C THR A 78 -4.97 -9.93 8.76
N ARG A 79 -4.67 -8.85 8.04
CA ARG A 79 -3.74 -7.78 8.42
C ARG A 79 -4.50 -6.45 8.34
N THR A 80 -4.13 -5.48 9.19
CA THR A 80 -4.70 -4.14 9.10
C THR A 80 -3.91 -3.33 8.08
N LEU A 81 -4.52 -3.00 6.96
CA LEU A 81 -3.93 -2.13 5.96
C LEU A 81 -4.02 -0.68 6.44
N VAL A 82 -2.88 -0.01 6.52
CA VAL A 82 -2.79 1.43 6.75
C VAL A 82 -2.42 2.06 5.41
N HIS A 83 -3.38 2.70 4.75
CA HIS A 83 -3.18 3.33 3.44
C HIS A 83 -2.93 4.82 3.65
N LEU A 84 -1.70 5.26 3.37
CA LEU A 84 -1.24 6.64 3.45
C LEU A 84 -1.05 7.19 2.04
N ASP A 85 -1.60 8.37 1.77
CA ASP A 85 -1.33 9.11 0.54
C ASP A 85 -0.63 10.43 0.91
N ALA A 86 0.68 10.46 0.69
CA ALA A 86 1.51 11.59 1.07
C ALA A 86 1.54 12.71 0.02
N TYR A 87 0.74 12.63 -1.06
CA TYR A 87 0.72 13.63 -2.12
C TYR A 87 0.52 15.08 -1.61
N ARG A 88 -0.20 15.24 -0.51
CA ARG A 88 -0.56 16.54 0.10
C ARG A 88 0.14 16.83 1.44
N LEU A 89 1.09 16.00 1.86
CA LEU A 89 1.86 16.29 3.07
C LEU A 89 2.94 17.32 2.73
N ASP A 90 2.79 18.52 3.28
CA ASP A 90 3.67 19.64 2.94
C ASP A 90 4.97 19.65 3.78
N ARG A 91 5.05 18.94 4.92
CA ARG A 91 6.24 18.95 5.80
C ARG A 91 6.40 17.69 6.67
N ALA A 92 7.67 17.32 6.92
CA ALA A 92 8.10 16.29 7.87
C ALA A 92 7.44 16.38 9.26
N ALA A 93 7.26 17.60 9.81
CA ALA A 93 6.66 17.81 11.13
C ALA A 93 5.19 17.35 11.25
N GLN A 94 4.48 17.18 10.13
CA GLN A 94 3.14 16.60 10.15
C GLN A 94 3.20 15.08 10.35
N LEU A 95 4.27 14.39 9.93
CA LEU A 95 4.40 12.92 10.06
C LEU A 95 4.56 12.45 11.49
N ASP A 96 5.39 13.11 12.28
CA ASP A 96 5.59 12.75 13.69
C ASP A 96 4.25 12.78 14.46
N SER A 97 3.35 13.71 14.08
CA SER A 97 2.02 13.81 14.67
C SER A 97 1.05 12.69 14.25
N LEU A 98 1.36 11.94 13.18
CA LEU A 98 0.56 10.81 12.71
C LEU A 98 0.86 9.52 13.46
N MET A 99 1.97 9.46 14.21
CA MET A 99 2.41 8.29 14.97
C MET A 99 2.49 7.02 14.09
N LEU A 100 3.00 7.16 12.85
CA LEU A 100 3.08 6.03 11.89
C LEU A 100 3.95 4.87 12.38
N GLU A 101 4.88 5.16 13.29
CA GLU A 101 5.72 4.18 13.98
C GLU A 101 4.91 3.08 14.69
N ASP A 102 3.72 3.40 15.19
CA ASP A 102 2.80 2.43 15.81
C ASP A 102 2.29 1.40 14.80
N PHE A 103 2.36 1.70 13.50
CA PHE A 103 1.92 0.83 12.41
C PHE A 103 3.06 0.04 11.74
N LEU A 104 4.30 0.16 12.24
CA LEU A 104 5.46 -0.58 11.72
C LEU A 104 5.61 -1.99 12.32
N THR A 105 4.62 -2.46 13.07
CA THR A 105 4.60 -3.77 13.73
C THR A 105 3.38 -4.59 13.27
N PRO A 106 3.44 -5.93 13.26
CA PRO A 106 2.24 -6.75 13.08
C PRO A 106 1.13 -6.36 14.08
N PRO A 107 -0.16 -6.45 13.69
CA PRO A 107 -0.67 -7.02 12.44
C PRO A 107 -0.81 -5.99 11.29
N TYR A 108 -0.12 -4.85 11.38
CA TYR A 108 -0.26 -3.77 10.40
C TYR A 108 0.53 -4.03 9.11
N CYS A 109 0.09 -3.39 8.04
CA CYS A 109 0.81 -3.27 6.77
C CYS A 109 0.64 -1.84 6.30
N LEU A 110 1.69 -1.02 6.37
CA LEU A 110 1.68 0.36 5.91
C LEU A 110 1.94 0.39 4.40
N ALA A 111 1.03 0.98 3.62
CA ALA A 111 1.19 1.22 2.19
C ALA A 111 1.16 2.73 1.95
N VAL A 112 2.28 3.26 1.46
CA VAL A 112 2.51 4.69 1.28
C VAL A 112 2.56 5.01 -0.20
N GLU A 113 1.60 5.80 -0.69
CA GLU A 113 1.70 6.47 -1.98
C GLU A 113 2.48 7.79 -1.83
N TRP A 114 3.27 8.14 -2.84
CA TRP A 114 4.14 9.34 -2.86
C TRP A 114 5.14 9.41 -1.68
N PRO A 115 5.83 8.31 -1.37
CA PRO A 115 6.75 8.24 -0.22
C PRO A 115 7.88 9.29 -0.28
N GLU A 116 8.24 9.81 -1.46
CA GLU A 116 9.22 10.89 -1.63
C GLU A 116 8.89 12.18 -0.87
N ASN A 117 7.62 12.41 -0.53
CA ASN A 117 7.22 13.59 0.26
C ASN A 117 7.50 13.42 1.77
N ILE A 118 7.90 12.22 2.20
CA ILE A 118 8.03 11.85 3.61
C ILE A 118 9.33 11.08 3.93
N ALA A 119 10.23 10.95 2.94
CA ALA A 119 11.46 10.17 2.99
C ALA A 119 12.68 10.97 3.52
#